data_AF-A0A3B8RL11-F1
#
_entry.id   AF-A0A3B8RL11-F1
#
_cell.length_a   1.000
_cell.length_b   1.000
_cell.length_c   1.000
_cell.angle_alpha   90.00
_cell.angle_beta   90.00
_cell.angle_gamma   90.00
#
_symmetry.space_group_name_H-M   'P 1'
#
loop_
_entity.id
_entity.type
_entity.pdbx_description
1 polymer ?
#
loop_
_entity_poly.entity_id
_entity_poly.type
_entity_poly.pdbx_seq_one_letter_code
_entity_poly.pdbx_strand_id
1 'polypeptide(L)'
;MAKILFEHKGLNYKVPGLPYENKFEYVRPIVLDSVPTMDELEKLILNSDVTTLVNPWTIDVLRGFRDYIPTTFMRVAQNMNPDAMQQYFGSDENYIPEKERVLLQLQGEIEAKAATIDAAIIHKRKELGTVVNKAHIANRLYVIGRFYGHLKEREYPFLFGNLLDPTTWDDALSQIKRQFIEYMLEIPVGKRNYERRVRKIDVPKKDIQKRFVYVEWLKQKLGDDLAGVLLYGSAARTDNPEGYSDFDNWVMVRDIARAHQILKNTCPAVYDGKVIEAHNDSELPHGAKHLGIHLFPANEEYVIRHIRFLHDPREFLMHTKVLFGEFPFLKVGQDEVIERGISQAYMKLKTIAGSLNWAYFAPESILGKPSLFEFIVKNVRFFIQHSLNATEGPHFRDKDELNRRLKERDLHIPEYKEDIDYIKKSLLYATVSVLQLQKEFVDSGRKPNLDFLVDNHFYEWNDPKVDNWESAAADD
;
A
#
# COMPACT_ATOMS: atom_id res chain seq x y z
N MET A 1 17.39 -16.86 23.21
CA MET A 1 16.17 -16.09 23.51
C MET A 1 16.42 -14.65 23.16
N ALA A 2 15.60 -14.09 22.26
CA ALA A 2 15.69 -12.67 21.94
C ALA A 2 15.43 -11.84 23.20
N LYS A 3 16.34 -10.90 23.49
CA LYS A 3 16.24 -10.03 24.67
C LYS A 3 15.46 -8.78 24.32
N ILE A 4 14.49 -8.42 25.17
CA ILE A 4 13.84 -7.10 25.11
C ILE A 4 14.85 -6.06 25.55
N LEU A 5 15.20 -5.15 24.64
CA LEU A 5 16.08 -4.01 24.88
C LEU A 5 15.29 -2.81 25.41
N PHE A 6 14.09 -2.62 24.86
CA PHE A 6 13.21 -1.51 25.20
C PHE A 6 11.76 -1.86 24.87
N GLU A 7 10.82 -1.43 25.70
CA GLU A 7 9.40 -1.43 25.36
C GLU A 7 8.72 -0.22 25.97
N HIS A 8 7.69 0.28 25.29
CA HIS A 8 6.86 1.37 25.79
C HIS A 8 5.40 1.10 25.43
N LYS A 9 4.47 1.29 26.37
CA LYS A 9 3.03 1.25 26.08
C LYS A 9 2.50 2.68 26.06
N GLY A 10 2.00 3.10 24.91
CA GLY A 10 1.41 4.43 24.71
C GLY A 10 0.07 4.35 24.00
N LEU A 11 -0.67 5.46 24.00
CA LEU A 11 -1.90 5.57 23.20
C LEU A 11 -1.54 5.42 21.72
N ASN A 12 -2.36 4.68 20.97
CA ASN A 12 -2.27 4.72 19.52
C ASN A 12 -2.63 6.13 19.01
N TYR A 13 -2.25 6.44 17.78
CA TYR A 13 -2.56 7.73 17.18
C TYR A 13 -4.08 7.95 17.13
N LYS A 14 -4.56 8.97 17.85
CA LYS A 14 -5.96 9.40 17.92
C LYS A 14 -6.06 10.85 17.44
N VAL A 15 -6.88 11.10 16.43
CA VAL A 15 -7.23 12.47 16.02
C VAL A 15 -8.37 12.97 16.92
N PRO A 16 -8.20 14.11 17.61
CA PRO A 16 -9.29 14.71 18.39
C PRO A 16 -10.54 14.92 17.54
N GLY A 17 -11.71 14.62 18.09
CA GLY A 17 -13.00 14.81 17.40
C GLY A 17 -13.40 13.70 16.42
N LEU A 18 -12.51 12.76 16.09
CA LEU A 18 -12.88 11.55 15.35
C LEU A 18 -13.21 10.40 16.31
N PRO A 19 -14.21 9.55 16.00
CA PRO A 19 -14.43 8.33 16.78
C PRO A 19 -13.23 7.39 16.68
N TYR A 20 -13.11 6.46 17.62
CA TYR A 20 -12.01 5.50 17.68
C TYR A 20 -12.54 4.11 18.03
N GLU A 21 -11.92 3.07 17.48
CA GLU A 21 -12.25 1.70 17.83
C GLU A 21 -11.60 1.33 19.16
N ASN A 22 -12.34 0.73 20.09
CA ASN A 22 -11.77 0.31 21.38
C ASN A 22 -10.72 -0.82 21.25
N LYS A 23 -10.70 -1.52 20.10
CA LYS A 23 -9.64 -2.47 19.75
C LYS A 23 -8.38 -1.69 19.38
N PHE A 24 -7.23 -2.07 19.96
CA PHE A 24 -5.94 -1.39 19.76
C PHE A 24 -5.93 0.09 20.16
N GLU A 25 -6.54 0.38 21.31
CA GLU A 25 -6.40 1.67 21.99
C GLU A 25 -4.94 2.03 22.25
N TYR A 26 -4.14 1.04 22.64
CA TYR A 26 -2.73 1.20 22.93
C TYR A 26 -1.87 0.56 21.86
N VAL A 27 -0.66 1.07 21.70
CA VAL A 27 0.41 0.38 20.97
C VAL A 27 1.58 0.17 21.90
N ARG A 28 2.16 -1.02 21.83
CA ARG A 28 3.36 -1.40 22.55
C ARG A 28 4.46 -1.78 21.55
N PRO A 29 5.30 -0.83 21.11
CA PRO A 29 6.53 -1.15 20.40
C PRO A 29 7.47 -1.90 21.33
N ILE A 30 8.03 -3.02 20.85
CA ILE A 30 9.01 -3.83 21.57
C ILE A 30 10.27 -3.89 20.71
N VAL A 31 11.40 -3.50 21.26
CA VAL A 31 12.71 -3.55 20.60
C VAL A 31 13.48 -4.75 21.11
N LEU A 32 13.86 -5.63 20.18
CA LEU A 32 14.57 -6.88 20.42
C LEU A 32 16.00 -6.77 19.89
N ASP A 33 16.93 -7.46 20.56
CA ASP A 33 18.34 -7.52 20.12
C ASP A 33 18.57 -8.42 18.90
N SER A 34 17.66 -9.34 18.63
CA SER A 34 17.77 -10.38 17.62
C SER A 34 16.39 -10.83 17.13
N VAL A 35 16.37 -11.59 16.03
CA VAL A 35 15.13 -12.15 15.49
C VAL A 35 14.56 -13.17 16.48
N PRO A 36 13.31 -13.00 16.97
CA PRO A 36 12.73 -13.93 17.93
C PRO A 36 12.33 -15.24 17.26
N THR A 37 12.27 -16.32 18.05
CA THR A 37 11.57 -17.54 17.61
C THR A 37 10.05 -17.32 17.57
N MET A 38 9.32 -18.21 16.89
CA MET A 38 7.84 -18.15 16.90
C MET A 38 7.28 -18.28 18.32
N ASP A 39 7.81 -19.18 19.14
CA ASP A 39 7.37 -19.38 20.53
C ASP A 39 7.64 -18.14 21.40
N GLU A 40 8.76 -17.46 21.17
CA GLU A 40 9.09 -16.21 21.86
C GLU A 40 8.12 -15.09 21.48
N LEU A 41 7.84 -14.95 20.18
CA LEU A 41 6.88 -13.96 19.69
C LEU A 41 5.45 -14.25 20.17
N GLU A 42 5.05 -15.52 20.19
CA GLU A 42 3.76 -15.94 20.74
C GLU A 42 3.62 -15.55 22.21
N LYS A 43 4.64 -15.86 23.03
CA LYS A 43 4.66 -15.46 24.45
C LYS A 43 4.57 -13.94 24.62
N LEU A 44 5.25 -13.16 23.78
CA LEU A 44 5.18 -11.70 23.81
C LEU A 44 3.77 -11.18 23.53
N ILE A 45 3.07 -11.76 22.55
CA ILE A 45 1.70 -11.40 22.19
C ILE A 45 0.74 -11.80 23.31
N LEU A 46 0.80 -13.04 23.80
CA LEU A 46 -0.08 -13.54 24.85
C LEU A 46 0.08 -12.81 26.19
N ASN A 47 1.27 -12.24 26.45
CA ASN A 47 1.51 -11.38 27.61
C ASN A 47 0.98 -9.94 27.45
N SER A 48 0.32 -9.63 26.33
CA SER A 48 -0.33 -8.34 26.07
C SER A 48 -1.83 -8.41 26.33
N ASP A 49 -2.45 -7.27 26.65
CA ASP A 49 -3.90 -7.18 26.68
C ASP A 49 -4.52 -7.02 25.27
N VAL A 50 -5.80 -7.37 25.16
CA VAL A 50 -6.60 -7.31 23.91
C VAL A 50 -6.71 -5.91 23.30
N THR A 51 -6.53 -4.85 24.10
CA THR A 51 -6.61 -3.47 23.60
C THR A 51 -5.24 -2.91 23.23
N THR A 52 -4.17 -3.72 23.29
CA THR A 52 -2.80 -3.30 22.99
C THR A 52 -2.27 -4.00 21.75
N LEU A 53 -1.93 -3.23 20.74
CA LEU A 53 -1.21 -3.71 19.56
C LEU A 53 0.26 -3.93 19.92
N VAL A 54 0.69 -5.19 19.99
CA VAL A 54 2.12 -5.55 20.11
C VAL A 54 2.81 -5.40 18.77
N ASN A 55 3.89 -4.60 18.74
CA ASN A 55 4.63 -4.33 17.50
C ASN A 55 6.13 -4.62 17.70
N PRO A 56 6.58 -5.85 17.36
CA PRO A 56 7.97 -6.26 17.54
C PRO A 56 8.87 -5.63 16.48
N TRP A 57 10.03 -5.17 16.92
CA TRP A 57 11.10 -4.61 16.10
C TRP A 57 12.42 -5.22 16.54
N THR A 58 13.32 -5.50 15.60
CA THR A 58 14.71 -5.75 15.96
C THR A 58 15.51 -4.45 15.89
N ILE A 59 16.59 -4.38 16.65
CA ILE A 59 17.51 -3.23 16.61
C ILE A 59 18.05 -2.97 15.20
N ASP A 60 18.40 -4.03 14.47
CA ASP A 60 18.90 -3.94 13.09
C ASP A 60 17.87 -3.28 12.17
N VAL A 61 16.60 -3.65 12.35
CA VAL A 61 15.47 -3.06 11.64
C VAL A 61 15.31 -1.58 11.97
N LEU A 62 15.37 -1.19 13.25
CA LEU A 62 15.27 0.21 13.67
C LEU A 62 16.45 1.08 13.21
N ARG A 63 17.65 0.51 13.13
CA ARG A 63 18.82 1.18 12.53
C ARG A 63 18.56 1.50 11.06
N GLY A 64 17.98 0.57 10.31
CA GLY A 64 17.52 0.81 8.95
C GLY A 64 16.47 1.92 8.89
N PHE A 65 15.47 1.91 9.77
CA PHE A 65 14.39 2.90 9.75
C PHE A 65 14.80 4.34 10.04
N ARG A 66 15.78 4.54 10.92
CA ARG A 66 16.14 5.87 11.43
C ARG A 66 16.31 6.88 10.29
N ASP A 67 16.93 6.45 9.20
CA ASP A 67 17.26 7.33 8.08
C ASP A 67 16.16 7.40 7.00
N TYR A 68 15.26 6.41 6.93
CA TYR A 68 14.19 6.35 5.91
C TYR A 68 12.81 6.81 6.39
N ILE A 69 12.44 6.47 7.63
CA ILE A 69 11.11 6.73 8.20
C ILE A 69 11.27 7.27 9.62
N PRO A 70 11.86 8.47 9.79
CA PRO A 70 12.26 9.01 11.09
C PRO A 70 11.09 9.13 12.08
N THR A 71 9.88 9.46 11.64
CA THR A 71 8.72 9.51 12.55
C THR A 71 8.32 8.14 13.10
N THR A 72 8.57 7.06 12.35
CA THR A 72 8.36 5.71 12.88
C THR A 72 9.42 5.36 13.89
N PHE A 73 10.68 5.67 13.59
CA PHE A 73 11.78 5.51 14.53
C PHE A 73 11.50 6.26 15.84
N MET A 74 11.17 7.56 15.77
CA MET A 74 10.80 8.37 16.94
C MET A 74 9.66 7.76 17.76
N ARG A 75 8.63 7.24 17.08
CA ARG A 75 7.50 6.60 17.77
C ARG A 75 7.90 5.31 18.49
N VAL A 76 8.80 4.52 17.89
CA VAL A 76 9.24 3.24 18.49
C VAL A 76 10.23 3.49 19.63
N ALA A 77 11.15 4.43 19.44
CA ALA A 77 12.14 4.83 20.42
C ALA A 77 11.62 5.90 21.40
N GLN A 78 10.31 6.15 21.40
CA GLN A 78 9.70 7.18 22.23
C GLN A 78 9.96 6.86 23.71
N ASN A 79 10.60 7.78 24.43
CA ASN A 79 11.01 7.65 25.83
C ASN A 79 12.14 6.63 26.06
N MET A 80 12.89 6.25 25.03
CA MET A 80 14.12 5.47 25.23
C MET A 80 15.18 6.36 25.85
N ASN A 81 15.83 5.90 26.94
CA ASN A 81 16.83 6.74 27.61
C ASN A 81 17.98 7.14 26.64
N PRO A 82 18.61 8.32 26.84
CA PRO A 82 19.65 8.81 25.94
C PRO A 82 20.86 7.87 25.79
N ASP A 83 21.24 7.15 26.84
CA ASP A 83 22.38 6.22 26.80
C ASP A 83 22.09 5.02 25.89
N ALA A 84 20.89 4.45 25.95
CA ALA A 84 20.45 3.37 25.07
C ALA A 84 20.26 3.87 23.64
N MET A 85 19.72 5.08 23.45
CA MET A 85 19.64 5.73 22.14
C MET A 85 21.02 5.88 21.50
N GLN A 86 22.00 6.35 22.28
CA GLN A 86 23.39 6.47 21.83
C GLN A 86 24.03 5.10 21.57
N GLN A 87 23.86 4.14 22.48
CA GLN A 87 24.44 2.79 22.37
C GLN A 87 23.93 2.05 21.12
N TYR A 88 22.63 2.11 20.85
CA TYR A 88 21.99 1.29 19.84
C TYR A 88 21.88 1.98 18.49
N PHE A 89 21.70 3.29 18.48
CA PHE A 89 21.45 4.06 17.26
C PHE A 89 22.48 5.16 16.99
N GLY A 90 23.38 5.47 17.93
CA GLY A 90 24.42 6.49 17.72
C GLY A 90 23.84 7.89 17.47
N SER A 91 22.67 8.19 18.04
CA SER A 91 21.96 9.45 17.89
C SER A 91 21.24 9.82 19.18
N ASP A 92 21.03 11.11 19.43
CA ASP A 92 20.16 11.58 20.53
C ASP A 92 18.67 11.61 20.11
N GLU A 93 17.78 11.90 21.06
CA GLU A 93 16.32 11.98 20.84
C GLU A 93 15.88 13.14 19.93
N ASN A 94 16.74 14.13 19.67
CA ASN A 94 16.44 15.34 18.91
C ASN A 94 16.86 15.26 17.44
N TYR A 95 17.45 14.14 17.00
CA TYR A 95 17.86 13.96 15.62
C TYR A 95 16.64 13.79 14.69
N ILE A 96 16.19 14.91 14.11
CA ILE A 96 15.24 14.93 13.00
C ILE A 96 16.05 15.13 11.71
N PRO A 97 16.03 14.18 10.76
CA PRO A 97 16.76 14.33 9.49
C PRO A 97 16.27 15.53 8.66
N GLU A 98 17.08 15.93 7.68
CA GLU A 98 16.79 17.01 6.72
C GLU A 98 15.35 16.93 6.15
N LYS A 99 14.74 18.09 5.88
CA LYS A 99 13.36 18.24 5.37
C LYS A 99 13.09 17.34 4.15
N GLU A 100 14.11 17.21 3.33
CA GLU A 100 14.18 16.44 2.10
C GLU A 100 14.05 14.92 2.32
N ARG A 101 14.66 14.36 3.37
CA ARG A 101 14.48 12.94 3.74
C ARG A 101 13.05 12.66 4.22
N VAL A 102 12.37 13.70 4.69
CA VAL A 102 11.01 13.57 5.18
C VAL A 102 9.95 13.70 4.09
N LEU A 103 10.30 14.35 2.98
CA LEU A 103 9.55 14.17 1.74
C LEU A 103 9.46 12.68 1.39
N LEU A 104 10.56 11.93 1.48
CA LEU A 104 10.55 10.47 1.22
C LEU A 104 9.66 9.69 2.16
N GLN A 105 9.65 10.08 3.43
CA GLN A 105 8.74 9.47 4.38
C GLN A 105 7.28 9.76 4.03
N LEU A 106 6.94 11.01 3.69
CA LEU A 106 5.58 11.38 3.30
C LEU A 106 5.17 10.62 2.04
N GLN A 107 6.08 10.54 1.06
CA GLN A 107 5.93 9.75 -0.15
C GLN A 107 5.67 8.29 0.21
N GLY A 108 6.57 7.62 0.94
CA GLY A 108 6.40 6.21 1.31
C GLY A 108 5.16 5.92 2.15
N GLU A 109 4.83 6.79 3.11
CA GLU A 109 3.59 6.67 3.89
C GLU A 109 2.36 6.81 2.98
N ILE A 110 2.42 7.69 1.98
CA ILE A 110 1.39 7.78 0.95
C ILE A 110 1.34 6.51 0.13
N GLU A 111 2.42 5.97 -0.43
CA GLU A 111 2.34 4.74 -1.25
C GLU A 111 1.75 3.56 -0.46
N ALA A 112 2.17 3.37 0.80
CA ALA A 112 1.74 2.25 1.62
C ALA A 112 0.26 2.36 2.05
N LYS A 113 -0.22 3.59 2.21
CA LYS A 113 -1.59 3.89 2.68
C LYS A 113 -2.53 4.29 1.56
N ALA A 114 -2.00 4.68 0.40
CA ALA A 114 -2.72 5.02 -0.82
C ALA A 114 -3.56 3.83 -1.18
N ALA A 115 -2.99 2.63 -1.32
CA ALA A 115 -3.79 1.42 -1.53
C ALA A 115 -4.87 1.19 -0.46
N THR A 116 -4.74 1.68 0.78
CA THR A 116 -5.83 1.59 1.79
C THR A 116 -6.90 2.66 1.59
N ILE A 117 -6.49 3.90 1.35
CA ILE A 117 -7.37 5.04 1.05
C ILE A 117 -8.08 4.82 -0.30
N ASP A 118 -7.39 4.14 -1.21
CA ASP A 118 -7.72 3.92 -2.61
C ASP A 118 -8.39 2.56 -2.90
N ALA A 119 -8.12 1.50 -2.13
CA ALA A 119 -8.85 0.23 -2.29
C ALA A 119 -10.26 0.27 -1.69
N ALA A 120 -10.54 1.20 -0.76
CA ALA A 120 -11.91 1.53 -0.34
C ALA A 120 -12.75 2.20 -1.46
N ILE A 121 -12.18 2.33 -2.67
CA ILE A 121 -12.82 2.95 -3.82
C ILE A 121 -13.59 1.93 -4.66
N ILE A 122 -13.36 0.63 -4.47
CA ILE A 122 -14.27 -0.38 -5.03
C ILE A 122 -15.58 -0.33 -4.24
N HIS A 123 -16.66 0.11 -4.90
CA HIS A 123 -18.00 0.17 -4.34
C HIS A 123 -18.31 -1.09 -3.50
N LYS A 124 -18.51 -0.88 -2.19
CA LYS A 124 -18.77 -1.89 -1.14
C LYS A 124 -17.61 -2.76 -0.65
N ARG A 125 -16.39 -2.64 -1.17
CA ARG A 125 -15.21 -3.19 -0.48
C ARG A 125 -14.80 -2.28 0.66
N LYS A 126 -15.44 -2.49 1.82
CA LYS A 126 -14.98 -1.97 3.12
C LYS A 126 -13.72 -2.68 3.61
N GLU A 127 -13.20 -3.62 2.82
CA GLU A 127 -12.07 -4.46 3.19
C GLU A 127 -10.80 -3.60 3.34
N LEU A 128 -9.96 -3.95 4.33
CA LEU A 128 -8.80 -3.17 4.81
C LEU A 128 -9.15 -1.98 5.74
N GLY A 129 -9.84 -2.28 6.85
CA GLY A 129 -10.10 -1.36 7.98
C GLY A 129 -11.31 -0.43 7.78
N THR A 130 -11.79 0.18 8.87
CA THR A 130 -12.97 1.05 8.85
C THR A 130 -12.74 2.39 8.17
N VAL A 131 -13.82 3.06 7.74
CA VAL A 131 -13.78 4.44 7.23
C VAL A 131 -13.19 5.39 8.29
N VAL A 132 -13.46 5.11 9.56
CA VAL A 132 -12.85 5.78 10.71
C VAL A 132 -11.33 5.69 10.66
N ASN A 133 -10.77 4.49 10.51
CA ASN A 133 -9.31 4.31 10.40
C ASN A 133 -8.72 5.08 9.19
N LYS A 134 -9.44 5.12 8.06
CA LYS A 134 -9.01 5.88 6.87
C LYS A 134 -8.98 7.39 7.13
N ALA A 135 -9.94 7.92 7.88
CA ALA A 135 -9.94 9.32 8.32
C ALA A 135 -8.75 9.65 9.24
N HIS A 136 -8.42 8.76 10.19
CA HIS A 136 -7.21 8.90 11.03
C HIS A 136 -5.93 8.87 10.18
N ILE A 137 -5.86 7.97 9.20
CA ILE A 137 -4.74 7.89 8.25
C ILE A 137 -4.59 9.19 7.46
N ALA A 138 -5.68 9.74 6.90
CA ALA A 138 -5.65 10.97 6.11
C ALA A 138 -5.17 12.17 6.96
N ASN A 139 -5.68 12.32 8.18
CA ASN A 139 -5.24 13.34 9.12
C ASN A 139 -3.76 13.15 9.52
N ARG A 140 -3.29 11.91 9.69
CA ARG A 140 -1.88 11.63 9.96
C ARG A 140 -0.97 12.05 8.79
N LEU A 141 -1.39 11.78 7.55
CA LEU A 141 -0.66 12.21 6.36
C LEU A 141 -0.58 13.74 6.29
N TYR A 142 -1.67 14.44 6.63
CA TYR A 142 -1.66 15.89 6.73
C TYR A 142 -0.68 16.41 7.77
N VAL A 143 -0.71 15.88 9.00
CA VAL A 143 0.21 16.30 10.08
C VAL A 143 1.67 16.10 9.67
N ILE A 144 1.99 14.95 9.04
CA ILE A 144 3.33 14.71 8.50
C ILE A 144 3.65 15.77 7.44
N GLY A 145 2.82 15.92 6.42
CA GLY A 145 3.11 16.88 5.34
C GLY A 145 3.18 18.34 5.80
N ARG A 146 2.44 18.72 6.85
CA ARG A 146 2.50 20.05 7.48
C ARG A 146 3.74 20.27 8.31
N PHE A 147 4.08 19.33 9.18
CA PHE A 147 5.25 19.44 10.07
C PHE A 147 6.53 19.71 9.25
N TYR A 148 6.60 19.17 8.03
CA TYR A 148 7.74 19.33 7.14
C TYR A 148 7.52 20.34 6.00
N GLY A 149 6.47 21.16 6.08
CA GLY A 149 6.25 22.29 5.16
C GLY A 149 6.03 21.92 3.69
N HIS A 150 5.41 20.77 3.44
CA HIS A 150 5.08 20.27 2.09
C HIS A 150 3.59 20.38 1.75
N LEU A 151 2.72 20.49 2.75
CA LEU A 151 1.28 20.68 2.55
C LEU A 151 0.85 22.09 2.96
N LYS A 152 -0.12 22.64 2.23
CA LYS A 152 -0.77 23.90 2.58
C LYS A 152 -1.54 23.76 3.88
N GLU A 153 -1.52 24.82 4.67
CA GLU A 153 -2.29 24.90 5.89
C GLU A 153 -3.79 24.95 5.58
N ARG A 154 -4.55 24.18 6.35
CA ARG A 154 -6.01 24.03 6.27
C ARG A 154 -6.56 23.93 7.68
N GLU A 155 -7.88 24.10 7.80
CA GLU A 155 -8.59 23.82 9.05
C GLU A 155 -8.44 22.34 9.42
N TYR A 156 -7.96 22.09 10.64
CA TYR A 156 -7.65 20.76 11.16
C TYR A 156 -8.27 20.60 12.56
N PRO A 157 -8.83 19.44 12.91
CA PRO A 157 -8.87 18.18 12.15
C PRO A 157 -9.95 18.11 11.06
N PHE A 158 -9.71 17.31 10.02
CA PHE A 158 -10.74 17.03 9.01
C PHE A 158 -11.70 15.97 9.53
N LEU A 159 -12.98 16.32 9.64
CA LEU A 159 -14.01 15.44 10.20
C LEU A 159 -14.70 14.52 9.18
N PHE A 160 -14.60 14.82 7.88
CA PHE A 160 -15.18 14.04 6.77
C PHE A 160 -16.66 13.63 6.94
N GLY A 161 -17.45 14.33 7.75
CA GLY A 161 -18.85 14.01 8.05
C GLY A 161 -19.06 13.15 9.31
N ASN A 162 -20.19 12.44 9.39
CA ASN A 162 -20.55 11.63 10.57
C ASN A 162 -19.98 10.21 10.49
N LEU A 163 -18.74 10.02 10.95
CA LEU A 163 -18.09 8.71 10.89
C LEU A 163 -18.71 7.62 11.80
N LEU A 164 -19.63 7.96 12.70
CA LEU A 164 -20.35 6.99 13.54
C LEU A 164 -21.53 6.33 12.82
N ASP A 165 -22.03 6.93 11.74
CA ASP A 165 -23.18 6.43 10.99
C ASP A 165 -22.74 5.76 9.69
N PRO A 166 -22.81 4.41 9.58
CA PRO A 166 -22.42 3.68 8.37
C PRO A 166 -23.18 4.08 7.11
N THR A 167 -24.35 4.72 7.23
CA THR A 167 -25.12 5.20 6.07
C THR A 167 -24.46 6.42 5.39
N THR A 168 -23.53 7.09 6.07
CA THR A 168 -22.81 8.26 5.56
C THR A 168 -21.39 7.94 5.09
N TRP A 169 -20.93 6.70 5.30
CA TRP A 169 -19.55 6.29 5.04
C TRP A 169 -19.10 6.45 3.59
N ASP A 170 -20.00 6.28 2.61
CA ASP A 170 -19.67 6.48 1.20
C ASP A 170 -19.34 7.95 0.89
N ASP A 171 -20.05 8.88 1.54
CA ASP A 171 -19.79 10.31 1.40
C ASP A 171 -18.47 10.67 2.10
N ALA A 172 -18.26 10.18 3.33
CA ALA A 172 -17.01 10.38 4.06
C ALA A 172 -15.79 9.86 3.29
N LEU A 173 -15.90 8.67 2.70
CA LEU A 173 -14.87 8.10 1.82
C LEU A 173 -14.63 9.00 0.61
N SER A 174 -15.67 9.53 -0.02
CA SER A 174 -15.53 10.45 -1.15
C SER A 174 -14.82 11.74 -0.75
N GLN A 175 -15.09 12.28 0.44
CA GLN A 175 -14.38 13.44 0.99
C GLN A 175 -12.90 13.14 1.27
N ILE A 176 -12.60 11.98 1.88
CA ILE A 176 -11.22 11.54 2.13
C ILE A 176 -10.42 11.43 0.82
N LYS A 177 -11.03 10.88 -0.25
CA LYS A 177 -10.38 10.74 -1.56
C LYS A 177 -10.07 12.09 -2.19
N ARG A 178 -11.03 13.01 -2.20
CA ARG A 178 -10.80 14.37 -2.69
C ARG A 178 -9.65 15.03 -1.94
N GLN A 179 -9.63 14.87 -0.62
CA GLN A 179 -8.56 15.42 0.20
C GLN A 179 -7.20 14.76 -0.09
N PHE A 180 -7.17 13.46 -0.34
CA PHE A 180 -5.96 12.74 -0.75
C PHE A 180 -5.46 13.21 -2.13
N ILE A 181 -6.35 13.42 -3.10
CA ILE A 181 -6.03 14.00 -4.40
C ILE A 181 -5.37 15.37 -4.25
N GLU A 182 -5.89 16.22 -3.37
CA GLU A 182 -5.28 17.52 -3.08
C GLU A 182 -3.87 17.37 -2.48
N TYR A 183 -3.67 16.45 -1.54
CA TYR A 183 -2.34 16.20 -0.96
C TYR A 183 -1.35 15.77 -2.03
N MET A 184 -1.75 14.85 -2.91
CA MET A 184 -0.93 14.38 -4.03
C MET A 184 -0.52 15.53 -4.96
N LEU A 185 -1.42 16.47 -5.23
CA LEU A 185 -1.16 17.67 -6.04
C LEU A 185 -0.31 18.73 -5.34
N GLU A 186 -0.10 18.65 -4.04
CA GLU A 186 0.76 19.58 -3.30
C GLU A 186 2.18 19.04 -3.06
N ILE A 187 2.33 17.72 -2.98
CA ILE A 187 3.61 17.11 -2.64
C ILE A 187 4.63 17.32 -3.75
N PRO A 188 5.80 17.89 -3.44
CA PRO A 188 6.81 18.12 -4.45
C PRO A 188 7.33 16.80 -5.01
N VAL A 189 7.52 16.79 -6.33
CA VAL A 189 8.18 15.72 -7.07
C VAL A 189 9.65 16.12 -7.24
N GLY A 190 10.57 15.18 -7.02
CA GLY A 190 12.00 15.44 -7.23
C GLY A 190 12.30 15.83 -8.68
N LYS A 191 13.38 16.59 -8.92
CA LYS A 191 13.68 17.24 -10.22
C LYS A 191 14.13 16.32 -11.36
N ARG A 192 14.03 15.01 -11.20
CA ARG A 192 14.44 14.06 -12.24
C ARG A 192 13.59 14.24 -13.49
N ASN A 193 14.24 14.26 -14.65
CA ASN A 193 13.53 14.30 -15.92
C ASN A 193 12.97 12.91 -16.22
N TYR A 194 11.66 12.77 -16.17
CA TYR A 194 10.99 11.52 -16.51
C TYR A 194 10.47 11.63 -17.94
N GLU A 195 11.02 10.81 -18.83
CA GLU A 195 10.43 10.63 -20.16
C GLU A 195 8.96 10.22 -19.98
N ARG A 196 8.08 10.94 -20.67
CA ARG A 196 6.65 10.70 -20.66
C ARG A 196 6.26 9.91 -21.89
N ARG A 197 5.45 8.88 -21.71
CA ARG A 197 4.84 8.13 -22.80
C ARG A 197 3.34 8.08 -22.59
N VAL A 198 2.59 8.41 -23.64
CA VAL A 198 1.13 8.33 -23.63
C VAL A 198 0.73 6.97 -24.17
N ARG A 199 0.14 6.13 -23.31
CA ARG A 199 -0.49 4.88 -23.76
C ARG A 199 -1.89 5.17 -24.26
N LYS A 200 -2.19 4.61 -25.42
CA LYS A 200 -3.53 4.59 -26.02
C LYS A 200 -4.17 3.24 -25.74
N ILE A 201 -5.39 3.07 -26.24
CA ILE A 201 -6.16 1.83 -26.09
C ILE A 201 -5.33 0.63 -26.56
N ASP A 202 -5.05 -0.31 -25.64
CA ASP A 202 -4.21 -1.49 -25.88
C ASP A 202 -5.04 -2.73 -26.29
N VAL A 203 -6.37 -2.64 -26.18
CA VAL A 203 -7.27 -3.79 -26.34
C VAL A 203 -8.14 -3.63 -27.59
N PRO A 204 -8.23 -4.66 -28.46
CA PRO A 204 -9.11 -4.61 -29.62
C PRO A 204 -10.56 -4.30 -29.25
N LYS A 205 -11.24 -3.50 -30.08
CA LYS A 205 -12.63 -3.09 -29.86
C LYS A 205 -13.57 -4.27 -29.59
N LYS A 206 -13.37 -5.40 -30.28
CA LYS A 206 -14.14 -6.64 -30.12
C LYS A 206 -14.02 -7.20 -28.70
N ASP A 207 -12.82 -7.14 -28.11
CA ASP A 207 -12.56 -7.63 -26.76
C ASP A 207 -13.12 -6.68 -25.71
N ILE A 208 -13.06 -5.37 -25.93
CA ILE A 208 -13.75 -4.38 -25.09
C ILE A 208 -15.26 -4.68 -25.06
N GLN A 209 -15.87 -4.95 -26.21
CA GLN A 209 -17.30 -5.22 -26.32
C GLN A 209 -17.74 -6.58 -25.76
N LYS A 210 -16.85 -7.55 -25.61
CA LYS A 210 -17.20 -8.91 -25.15
C LYS A 210 -16.74 -9.21 -23.73
N ARG A 211 -15.53 -8.79 -23.37
CA ARG A 211 -14.87 -9.11 -22.11
C ARG A 211 -14.95 -7.96 -21.12
N PHE A 212 -14.83 -6.72 -21.62
CA PHE A 212 -14.81 -5.51 -20.79
C PHE A 212 -16.05 -4.63 -21.02
N VAL A 213 -17.22 -5.29 -21.05
CA VAL A 213 -18.53 -4.69 -21.34
C VAL A 213 -18.88 -3.49 -20.46
N TYR A 214 -18.26 -3.43 -19.27
CA TYR A 214 -18.42 -2.33 -18.33
C TYR A 214 -17.84 -1.00 -18.81
N VAL A 215 -16.99 -0.98 -19.84
CA VAL A 215 -16.49 0.26 -20.42
C VAL A 215 -17.64 1.07 -21.04
N GLU A 216 -18.58 0.40 -21.72
CA GLU A 216 -19.76 1.08 -22.28
C GLU A 216 -20.73 1.53 -21.18
N TRP A 217 -20.86 0.74 -20.11
CA TRP A 217 -21.63 1.15 -18.93
C TRP A 217 -21.03 2.41 -18.26
N LEU A 218 -19.70 2.49 -18.11
CA LEU A 218 -19.02 3.68 -17.58
C LEU A 218 -19.27 4.90 -18.46
N LYS A 219 -19.19 4.75 -19.80
CA LYS A 219 -19.49 5.83 -20.75
C LYS A 219 -20.93 6.33 -20.60
N GLN A 220 -21.90 5.42 -20.44
CA GLN A 220 -23.30 5.78 -20.25
C GLN A 220 -23.55 6.53 -18.93
N LYS A 221 -22.93 6.08 -17.83
CA LYS A 221 -23.12 6.68 -16.50
C LYS A 221 -22.43 8.04 -16.38
N LEU A 222 -21.16 8.12 -16.78
CA LEU A 222 -20.32 9.30 -16.54
C LEU A 222 -20.35 10.29 -17.72
N GLY A 223 -20.78 9.87 -18.91
CA GLY A 223 -20.90 10.73 -20.08
C GLY A 223 -19.58 11.46 -20.39
N ASP A 224 -19.68 12.77 -20.62
CA ASP A 224 -18.55 13.64 -20.95
C ASP A 224 -17.52 13.78 -19.82
N ASP A 225 -17.88 13.40 -18.58
CA ASP A 225 -16.94 13.41 -17.46
C ASP A 225 -15.92 12.28 -17.56
N LEU A 226 -16.20 11.19 -18.28
CA LEU A 226 -15.27 10.07 -18.45
C LEU A 226 -14.13 10.44 -19.41
N ALA A 227 -12.90 10.43 -18.91
CA ALA A 227 -11.71 10.73 -19.70
C ALA A 227 -10.87 9.48 -20.05
N GLY A 228 -10.96 8.41 -19.26
CA GLY A 228 -10.17 7.20 -19.52
C GLY A 228 -10.50 6.04 -18.59
N VAL A 229 -10.21 4.82 -19.04
CA VAL A 229 -10.34 3.58 -18.26
C VAL A 229 -9.08 2.74 -18.47
N LEU A 230 -8.40 2.43 -17.37
CA LEU A 230 -7.21 1.58 -17.31
C LEU A 230 -7.50 0.38 -16.42
N LEU A 231 -7.43 -0.83 -16.97
CA LEU A 231 -7.50 -2.07 -16.20
C LEU A 231 -6.12 -2.35 -15.58
N TYR A 232 -6.07 -2.79 -14.33
CA TYR A 232 -4.84 -3.25 -13.68
C TYR A 232 -5.07 -4.55 -12.88
N GLY A 233 -3.99 -5.18 -12.44
CA GLY A 233 -4.06 -6.37 -11.58
C GLY A 233 -4.26 -7.68 -12.34
N SER A 234 -4.78 -8.71 -11.66
CA SER A 234 -4.82 -10.09 -12.18
C SER A 234 -5.58 -10.21 -13.52
N ALA A 235 -6.68 -9.48 -13.68
CA ALA A 235 -7.47 -9.47 -14.92
C ALA A 235 -6.73 -8.86 -16.12
N ALA A 236 -5.72 -8.01 -15.89
CA ALA A 236 -4.86 -7.52 -16.97
C ALA A 236 -3.82 -8.55 -17.42
N ARG A 237 -3.49 -9.54 -16.56
CA ARG A 237 -2.40 -10.51 -16.75
C ARG A 237 -2.80 -11.78 -17.50
N THR A 238 -4.09 -12.10 -17.59
CA THR A 238 -4.56 -13.36 -18.15
C THR A 238 -5.69 -13.15 -19.14
N ASP A 239 -5.71 -13.97 -20.18
CA ASP A 239 -6.84 -14.07 -21.09
C ASP A 239 -7.92 -15.06 -20.64
N ASN A 240 -7.65 -15.84 -19.59
CA ASN A 240 -8.61 -16.77 -19.01
C ASN A 240 -9.46 -16.08 -17.90
N PRO A 241 -10.78 -15.94 -18.08
CA PRO A 241 -11.71 -15.37 -17.08
C PRO A 241 -11.76 -16.11 -15.74
N GLU A 242 -11.41 -17.39 -15.71
CA GLU A 242 -11.32 -18.17 -14.47
C GLU A 242 -10.10 -17.79 -13.62
N GLY A 243 -9.07 -17.21 -14.25
CA GLY A 243 -7.79 -16.87 -13.61
C GLY A 243 -7.79 -15.59 -12.77
N TYR A 244 -8.91 -14.87 -12.66
CA TYR A 244 -9.03 -13.67 -11.84
C TYR A 244 -10.36 -13.57 -11.09
N SER A 245 -10.36 -12.92 -9.93
CA SER A 245 -11.55 -12.74 -9.07
C SER A 245 -12.45 -11.58 -9.49
N ASP A 246 -11.87 -10.53 -10.06
CA ASP A 246 -12.44 -9.19 -10.17
C ASP A 246 -11.73 -8.37 -11.26
N PHE A 247 -12.34 -7.24 -11.63
CA PHE A 247 -11.76 -6.26 -12.53
C PHE A 247 -11.39 -4.99 -11.75
N ASP A 248 -10.10 -4.76 -11.52
CA ASP A 248 -9.64 -3.54 -10.88
C ASP A 248 -9.35 -2.46 -11.93
N ASN A 249 -10.08 -1.34 -11.86
CA ASN A 249 -9.98 -0.28 -12.86
C ASN A 249 -9.57 1.04 -12.24
N TRP A 250 -8.75 1.74 -12.98
CA TRP A 250 -8.46 3.15 -12.84
C TRP A 250 -9.36 3.91 -13.84
N VAL A 251 -10.30 4.71 -13.31
CA VAL A 251 -11.26 5.50 -14.09
C VAL A 251 -10.95 6.99 -13.94
N MET A 252 -10.46 7.58 -15.03
CA MET A 252 -10.10 8.99 -15.10
C MET A 252 -11.34 9.84 -15.39
N VAL A 253 -11.59 10.86 -14.58
CA VAL A 253 -12.77 11.72 -14.73
C VAL A 253 -12.44 13.21 -14.63
N ARG A 254 -13.17 14.04 -15.39
CA ARG A 254 -13.00 15.50 -15.39
C ARG A 254 -13.48 16.16 -14.11
N ASP A 255 -14.56 15.62 -13.53
CA ASP A 255 -15.11 16.07 -12.25
C ASP A 255 -15.27 14.88 -11.29
N ILE A 256 -14.37 14.84 -10.29
CA ILE A 256 -14.36 13.79 -9.27
C ILE A 256 -15.60 13.84 -8.37
N ALA A 257 -16.06 15.04 -8.00
CA ALA A 257 -17.18 15.19 -7.10
C ALA A 257 -18.48 14.73 -7.76
N ARG A 258 -18.69 15.11 -9.03
CA ARG A 258 -19.83 14.67 -9.82
C ARG A 258 -19.78 13.17 -10.11
N ALA A 259 -18.63 12.62 -10.49
CA ALA A 259 -18.47 11.19 -10.72
C ALA A 259 -18.80 10.35 -9.47
N HIS A 260 -18.33 10.77 -8.29
CA HIS A 260 -18.71 10.13 -7.03
C HIS A 260 -20.22 10.16 -6.78
N GLN A 261 -20.87 11.30 -7.06
CA GLN A 261 -22.32 11.43 -6.90
C GLN A 261 -23.10 10.54 -7.87
N ILE A 262 -22.67 10.42 -9.12
CA ILE A 262 -23.29 9.57 -10.15
C ILE A 262 -23.17 8.08 -9.78
N LEU A 263 -21.99 7.66 -9.33
CA LEU A 263 -21.73 6.25 -9.00
C LEU A 263 -22.20 5.87 -7.59
N LYS A 264 -22.60 6.83 -6.76
CA LYS A 264 -23.07 6.59 -5.39
C LYS A 264 -24.10 5.46 -5.33
N ASN A 265 -23.96 4.56 -4.36
CA ASN A 265 -24.80 3.38 -4.15
C ASN A 265 -24.82 2.34 -5.27
N THR A 266 -24.04 2.50 -6.34
CA THR A 266 -23.85 1.43 -7.32
C THR A 266 -22.97 0.32 -6.74
N CYS A 267 -23.12 -0.90 -7.20
CA CYS A 267 -22.14 -1.97 -6.98
C CYS A 267 -22.12 -2.81 -8.25
N PRO A 268 -21.36 -2.33 -9.25
CA PRO A 268 -21.34 -2.96 -10.55
C PRO A 268 -20.56 -4.28 -10.48
N ALA A 269 -21.10 -5.29 -11.16
CA ALA A 269 -20.42 -6.55 -11.42
C ALA A 269 -20.67 -6.98 -12.87
N VAL A 270 -19.77 -7.80 -13.41
CA VAL A 270 -19.93 -8.42 -14.72
C VAL A 270 -20.41 -9.85 -14.53
N TYR A 271 -21.53 -10.19 -15.16
CA TYR A 271 -22.07 -11.54 -15.20
C TYR A 271 -22.65 -11.80 -16.59
N ASP A 272 -22.31 -12.94 -17.19
CA ASP A 272 -22.78 -13.35 -18.53
C ASP A 272 -22.66 -12.25 -19.60
N GLY A 273 -21.49 -11.59 -19.66
CA GLY A 273 -21.22 -10.55 -20.64
C GLY A 273 -22.06 -9.27 -20.47
N LYS A 274 -22.63 -9.02 -19.29
CA LYS A 274 -23.40 -7.82 -18.98
C LYS A 274 -22.99 -7.21 -17.64
N VAL A 275 -23.18 -5.91 -17.50
CA VAL A 275 -23.09 -5.24 -16.21
C VAL A 275 -24.41 -5.38 -15.47
N ILE A 276 -24.34 -5.82 -14.23
CA ILE A 276 -25.43 -5.83 -13.26
C ILE A 276 -25.07 -4.88 -12.10
N GLU A 277 -26.06 -4.19 -11.55
CA GLU A 277 -25.89 -3.33 -10.37
C GLU A 277 -26.68 -3.94 -9.20
N ALA A 278 -26.01 -4.12 -8.07
CA ALA A 278 -26.63 -4.65 -6.85
C ALA A 278 -26.54 -3.67 -5.66
N HIS A 279 -27.36 -3.88 -4.63
CA HIS A 279 -27.34 -3.12 -3.37
C HIS A 279 -26.53 -3.78 -2.26
N ASN A 280 -26.07 -5.03 -2.43
CA ASN A 280 -25.00 -5.67 -1.64
C ASN A 280 -24.39 -6.87 -2.39
N ASP A 281 -23.29 -7.43 -1.88
CA ASP A 281 -22.62 -8.58 -2.52
C ASP A 281 -23.47 -9.87 -2.46
N SER A 282 -24.36 -10.00 -1.47
CA SER A 282 -25.27 -11.15 -1.35
C SER A 282 -26.35 -11.21 -2.44
N GLU A 283 -26.58 -10.13 -3.17
CA GLU A 283 -27.50 -10.08 -4.30
C GLU A 283 -26.84 -10.50 -5.62
N LEU A 284 -25.52 -10.69 -5.66
CA LEU A 284 -24.82 -11.02 -6.89
C LEU A 284 -24.91 -12.52 -7.22
N PRO A 285 -25.18 -12.89 -8.50
CA PRO A 285 -25.14 -14.27 -8.94
C PRO A 285 -23.78 -14.92 -8.68
N HIS A 286 -23.79 -16.23 -8.41
CA HIS A 286 -22.57 -16.99 -8.29
C HIS A 286 -21.72 -16.89 -9.57
N GLY A 287 -20.44 -16.57 -9.43
CA GLY A 287 -19.52 -16.37 -10.55
C GLY A 287 -19.50 -14.96 -11.13
N ALA A 288 -20.32 -14.02 -10.63
CA ALA A 288 -20.21 -12.61 -10.97
C ALA A 288 -18.83 -12.06 -10.57
N LYS A 289 -18.20 -11.30 -11.47
CA LYS A 289 -16.90 -10.67 -11.24
C LYS A 289 -17.13 -9.23 -10.83
N HIS A 290 -16.69 -8.84 -9.63
CA HIS A 290 -16.83 -7.47 -9.16
C HIS A 290 -16.07 -6.48 -10.04
N LEU A 291 -16.67 -5.30 -10.24
CA LEU A 291 -16.01 -4.19 -10.91
C LEU A 291 -15.45 -3.21 -9.87
N GLY A 292 -14.14 -3.30 -9.64
CA GLY A 292 -13.37 -2.31 -8.91
C GLY A 292 -13.19 -1.03 -9.70
N ILE A 293 -13.60 0.11 -9.15
CA ILE A 293 -13.49 1.42 -9.80
C ILE A 293 -12.68 2.34 -8.88
N HIS A 294 -11.52 2.80 -9.33
CA HIS A 294 -10.73 3.83 -8.69
C HIS A 294 -10.86 5.13 -9.49
N LEU A 295 -11.61 6.11 -8.97
CA LEU A 295 -11.75 7.44 -9.59
C LEU A 295 -10.53 8.33 -9.31
N PHE A 296 -9.95 8.95 -10.35
CA PHE A 296 -8.94 10.00 -10.23
C PHE A 296 -9.15 11.11 -11.25
N PRO A 297 -8.68 12.34 -10.95
CA PRO A 297 -8.92 13.48 -11.82
C PRO A 297 -8.22 13.32 -13.16
N ALA A 298 -8.84 13.85 -14.22
CA ALA A 298 -8.24 14.05 -15.53
C ALA A 298 -7.22 15.20 -15.48
N ASN A 299 -6.20 15.01 -14.66
CA ASN A 299 -5.10 15.92 -14.41
C ASN A 299 -3.80 15.14 -14.59
N GLU A 300 -3.05 15.48 -15.64
CA GLU A 300 -1.81 14.79 -15.99
C GLU A 300 -0.81 14.78 -14.84
N GLU A 301 -0.66 15.90 -14.13
CA GLU A 301 0.26 16.01 -13.00
C GLU A 301 -0.12 15.07 -11.85
N TYR A 302 -1.42 14.92 -11.58
CA TYR A 302 -1.90 13.92 -10.61
C TYR A 302 -1.54 12.51 -11.05
N VAL A 303 -1.84 12.15 -12.31
CA VAL A 303 -1.58 10.79 -12.85
C VAL A 303 -0.09 10.46 -12.75
N ILE A 304 0.76 11.38 -13.21
CA ILE A 304 2.23 11.32 -13.11
C ILE A 304 2.68 11.05 -11.67
N ARG A 305 2.18 11.86 -10.72
CA ARG A 305 2.54 11.70 -9.30
C ARG A 305 2.07 10.38 -8.75
N HIS A 306 0.82 10.02 -9.03
CA HIS A 306 0.22 8.79 -8.54
C HIS A 306 0.96 7.54 -9.04
N ILE A 307 1.35 7.51 -10.31
CA ILE A 307 2.19 6.44 -10.89
C ILE A 307 3.55 6.38 -10.19
N ARG A 308 4.19 7.53 -9.94
CA ARG A 308 5.47 7.60 -9.23
C ARG A 308 5.37 7.08 -7.79
N PHE A 309 4.18 7.13 -7.18
CA PHE A 309 3.89 6.60 -5.84
C PHE A 309 3.44 5.14 -5.83
N LEU A 310 3.54 4.43 -6.95
CA LEU A 310 3.34 3.00 -6.94
C LEU A 310 4.59 2.28 -6.43
N HIS A 311 4.37 1.18 -5.70
CA HIS A 311 5.45 0.39 -5.11
C HIS A 311 6.47 -0.12 -6.16
N ASP A 312 5.96 -0.43 -7.34
CA ASP A 312 6.71 -0.83 -8.52
C ASP A 312 5.91 -0.33 -9.74
N PRO A 313 6.20 0.90 -10.22
CA PRO A 313 5.52 1.45 -11.39
C PRO A 313 5.79 0.61 -12.64
N ARG A 314 6.88 -0.16 -12.72
CA ARG A 314 7.17 -1.02 -13.88
C ARG A 314 6.31 -2.26 -13.86
N GLU A 315 6.24 -2.95 -12.73
CA GLU A 315 5.29 -4.06 -12.56
C GLU A 315 3.87 -3.58 -12.83
N PHE A 316 3.50 -2.41 -12.33
CA PHE A 316 2.19 -1.83 -12.60
C PHE A 316 1.95 -1.63 -14.10
N LEU A 317 2.87 -0.97 -14.81
CA LEU A 317 2.76 -0.71 -16.24
C LEU A 317 2.60 -1.99 -17.06
N MET A 318 3.42 -3.01 -16.80
CA MET A 318 3.33 -4.32 -17.47
C MET A 318 1.98 -5.01 -17.23
N HIS A 319 1.36 -4.75 -16.09
CA HIS A 319 0.10 -5.37 -15.68
C HIS A 319 -1.08 -4.41 -15.78
N THR A 320 -1.01 -3.49 -16.75
CA THR A 320 -2.11 -2.59 -17.07
C THR A 320 -2.46 -2.61 -18.55
N LYS A 321 -3.76 -2.43 -18.83
CA LYS A 321 -4.31 -2.31 -20.18
C LYS A 321 -5.23 -1.10 -20.24
N VAL A 322 -4.97 -0.16 -21.14
CA VAL A 322 -5.86 0.96 -21.43
C VAL A 322 -7.04 0.43 -22.24
N LEU A 323 -8.25 0.58 -21.68
CA LEU A 323 -9.50 0.15 -22.29
C LEU A 323 -10.24 1.33 -22.96
N PHE A 324 -9.99 2.55 -22.50
CA PHE A 324 -10.59 3.77 -23.05
C PHE A 324 -9.72 4.99 -22.76
N GLY A 325 -9.69 5.96 -23.67
CA GLY A 325 -8.95 7.20 -23.52
C GLY A 325 -7.44 7.04 -23.68
N GLU A 326 -6.70 7.96 -23.08
CA GLU A 326 -5.24 8.01 -23.12
C GLU A 326 -4.69 8.21 -21.71
N PHE A 327 -3.56 7.58 -21.41
CA PHE A 327 -2.93 7.64 -20.09
C PHE A 327 -1.48 8.10 -20.20
N PRO A 328 -1.11 9.24 -19.58
CA PRO A 328 0.29 9.64 -19.48
C PRO A 328 0.95 8.78 -18.42
N PHE A 329 2.05 8.13 -18.79
CA PHE A 329 2.85 7.35 -17.87
C PHE A 329 4.29 7.83 -17.89
N LEU A 330 4.89 7.87 -16.69
CA LEU A 330 6.30 8.18 -16.53
C LEU A 330 7.15 6.92 -16.68
N LYS A 331 8.28 7.04 -17.38
CA LYS A 331 9.37 6.09 -17.26
C LYS A 331 10.13 6.36 -15.96
N VAL A 332 9.73 5.69 -14.88
CA VAL A 332 10.39 5.82 -13.57
C VAL A 332 11.71 5.03 -13.58
N GLY A 333 12.78 5.68 -13.10
CA GLY A 333 14.11 5.08 -13.00
C GLY A 333 14.11 3.85 -12.10
N GLN A 334 14.91 2.86 -12.49
CA GLN A 334 14.95 1.57 -11.82
C GLN A 334 15.53 1.66 -10.40
N ASP A 335 16.55 2.49 -10.22
CA ASP A 335 17.09 2.92 -8.93
C ASP A 335 16.01 3.53 -8.02
N GLU A 336 15.12 4.36 -8.56
CA GLU A 336 14.04 4.94 -7.77
C GLU A 336 13.08 3.91 -7.20
N VAL A 337 12.74 2.90 -8.00
CA VAL A 337 11.87 1.79 -7.56
C VAL A 337 12.54 0.97 -6.45
N ILE A 338 13.85 0.69 -6.57
CA ILE A 338 14.61 -0.04 -5.56
C ILE A 338 14.60 0.74 -4.24
N GLU A 339 15.00 2.01 -4.30
CA GLU A 339 15.27 2.82 -3.11
C GLU A 339 13.99 3.11 -2.33
N ARG A 340 12.87 3.31 -3.03
CA ARG A 340 11.54 3.39 -2.42
C ARG A 340 11.06 2.05 -1.87
N GLY A 341 11.27 0.98 -2.63
CA GLY A 341 10.88 -0.39 -2.26
C GLY A 341 11.47 -0.85 -0.93
N ILE A 342 12.71 -0.46 -0.63
CA ILE A 342 13.34 -0.73 0.68
C ILE A 342 12.52 -0.09 1.81
N SER A 343 12.15 1.20 1.69
CA SER A 343 11.33 1.88 2.70
C SER A 343 9.97 1.19 2.92
N GLN A 344 9.35 0.70 1.84
CA GLN A 344 8.06 -0.01 1.88
C GLN A 344 8.15 -1.37 2.53
N ALA A 345 9.20 -2.13 2.21
CA ALA A 345 9.46 -3.45 2.76
C ALA A 345 9.43 -3.41 4.30
N TYR A 346 9.92 -2.31 4.87
CA TYR A 346 9.87 -2.08 6.31
C TYR A 346 8.48 -1.69 6.85
N MET A 347 7.66 -0.93 6.11
CA MET A 347 6.27 -0.66 6.49
C MET A 347 5.40 -1.92 6.51
N LYS A 348 5.69 -2.91 5.67
CA LYS A 348 4.92 -4.16 5.59
C LYS A 348 4.96 -4.98 6.88
N LEU A 349 6.05 -4.90 7.66
CA LEU A 349 6.12 -5.56 8.97
C LEU A 349 5.00 -5.10 9.91
N LYS A 350 4.67 -3.79 9.89
CA LYS A 350 3.57 -3.25 10.72
C LYS A 350 2.22 -3.86 10.34
N THR A 351 1.99 -4.12 9.06
CA THR A 351 0.76 -4.78 8.58
C THR A 351 0.65 -6.18 9.16
N ILE A 352 1.72 -6.98 9.07
CA ILE A 352 1.72 -8.35 9.60
C ILE A 352 1.60 -8.35 11.13
N ALA A 353 2.34 -7.48 11.84
CA ALA A 353 2.25 -7.32 13.29
C ALA A 353 0.85 -6.87 13.76
N GLY A 354 0.20 -5.98 12.99
CA GLY A 354 -1.20 -5.61 13.17
C GLY A 354 -2.14 -6.81 13.13
N SER A 355 -2.03 -7.59 12.06
CA SER A 355 -2.87 -8.77 11.82
C SER A 355 -2.61 -9.91 12.80
N LEU A 356 -1.39 -10.03 13.32
CA LEU A 356 -1.07 -10.97 14.41
C LEU A 356 -1.96 -10.75 15.63
N ASN A 357 -2.08 -9.51 16.10
CA ASN A 357 -2.90 -9.21 17.27
C ASN A 357 -4.39 -9.52 17.01
N TRP A 358 -4.88 -9.31 15.78
CA TRP A 358 -6.22 -9.77 15.40
C TRP A 358 -6.35 -11.30 15.50
N ALA A 359 -5.38 -12.07 15.00
CA ALA A 359 -5.45 -13.53 15.05
C ALA A 359 -5.50 -14.09 16.48
N TYR A 360 -4.86 -13.42 17.44
CA TYR A 360 -4.79 -13.88 18.83
C TYR A 360 -5.94 -13.40 19.71
N PHE A 361 -6.43 -12.17 19.50
CA PHE A 361 -7.45 -11.58 20.37
C PHE A 361 -8.81 -11.38 19.72
N ALA A 362 -8.92 -11.55 18.41
CA ALA A 362 -10.16 -11.43 17.63
C ALA A 362 -10.11 -12.32 16.36
N PRO A 363 -9.86 -13.64 16.50
CA PRO A 363 -9.58 -14.54 15.37
C PRO A 363 -10.68 -14.57 14.30
N GLU A 364 -11.92 -14.28 14.68
CA GLU A 364 -13.07 -14.13 13.78
C GLU A 364 -12.86 -13.04 12.70
N SER A 365 -11.93 -12.12 12.93
CA SER A 365 -11.62 -11.03 12.00
C SER A 365 -10.91 -11.51 10.73
N ILE A 366 -10.21 -12.64 10.77
CA ILE A 366 -9.45 -13.22 9.64
C ILE A 366 -10.10 -14.51 9.12
N LEU A 367 -10.84 -15.23 9.98
CA LEU A 367 -11.56 -16.45 9.60
C LEU A 367 -12.53 -16.19 8.43
N GLY A 368 -12.63 -17.15 7.49
CA GLY A 368 -13.45 -17.04 6.28
C GLY A 368 -12.96 -16.02 5.24
N LYS A 369 -11.76 -15.42 5.40
CA LYS A 369 -11.24 -14.36 4.52
C LYS A 369 -9.89 -14.75 3.88
N PRO A 370 -9.85 -15.73 2.96
CA PRO A 370 -8.62 -16.21 2.31
C PRO A 370 -7.83 -15.08 1.64
N SER A 371 -8.49 -14.22 0.88
CA SER A 371 -7.82 -13.11 0.17
C SER A 371 -7.17 -12.10 1.11
N LEU A 372 -7.76 -11.85 2.29
CA LEU A 372 -7.17 -10.98 3.31
C LEU A 372 -5.93 -11.62 3.92
N PHE A 373 -6.01 -12.90 4.27
CA PHE A 373 -4.88 -13.66 4.79
C PHE A 373 -3.72 -13.67 3.79
N GLU A 374 -3.99 -14.01 2.53
CA GLU A 374 -3.00 -14.00 1.44
C GLU A 374 -2.40 -12.61 1.24
N PHE A 375 -3.20 -11.56 1.32
CA PHE A 375 -2.73 -10.18 1.25
C PHE A 375 -1.74 -9.83 2.37
N ILE A 376 -1.93 -10.37 3.57
CA ILE A 376 -1.04 -10.15 4.71
C ILE A 376 0.27 -10.93 4.51
N VAL A 377 0.21 -12.23 4.23
CA VAL A 377 1.40 -13.10 4.18
C VAL A 377 2.25 -12.88 2.92
N LYS A 378 1.67 -12.42 1.80
CA LYS A 378 2.43 -12.11 0.58
C LYS A 378 3.44 -10.97 0.77
N ASN A 379 3.35 -10.20 1.86
CA ASN A 379 4.33 -9.19 2.21
C ASN A 379 5.75 -9.75 2.42
N VAL A 380 5.89 -11.03 2.79
CA VAL A 380 7.19 -11.72 2.81
C VAL A 380 7.81 -11.75 1.41
N ARG A 381 7.00 -12.03 0.37
CA ARG A 381 7.44 -12.03 -1.03
C ARG A 381 7.84 -10.63 -1.50
N PHE A 382 7.04 -9.61 -1.17
CA PHE A 382 7.38 -8.22 -1.51
C PHE A 382 8.69 -7.79 -0.86
N PHE A 383 8.92 -8.16 0.40
CA PHE A 383 10.16 -7.84 1.09
C PHE A 383 11.38 -8.40 0.33
N ILE A 384 11.37 -9.71 0.04
CA ILE A 384 12.53 -10.34 -0.62
C ILE A 384 12.76 -9.79 -2.04
N GLN A 385 11.70 -9.45 -2.80
CA GLN A 385 11.87 -8.82 -4.11
C GLN A 385 12.63 -7.50 -4.01
N HIS A 386 12.27 -6.64 -3.06
CA HIS A 386 12.94 -5.35 -2.89
C HIS A 386 14.35 -5.49 -2.32
N SER A 387 14.58 -6.43 -1.40
CA SER A 387 15.92 -6.64 -0.85
C SER A 387 16.89 -7.16 -1.91
N LEU A 388 16.48 -8.15 -2.72
CA LEU A 388 17.29 -8.67 -3.83
C LEU A 388 17.56 -7.60 -4.89
N ASN A 389 16.57 -6.75 -5.19
CA ASN A 389 16.77 -5.60 -6.08
C ASN A 389 17.81 -4.62 -5.57
N ALA A 390 17.89 -4.44 -4.25
CA ALA A 390 18.85 -3.54 -3.63
C ALA A 390 20.27 -4.11 -3.55
N THR A 391 20.41 -5.43 -3.41
CA THR A 391 21.70 -6.10 -3.18
C THR A 391 22.29 -6.75 -4.44
N GLU A 392 21.47 -7.41 -5.26
CA GLU A 392 21.91 -8.08 -6.50
C GLU A 392 21.75 -7.18 -7.73
N GLY A 393 21.15 -6.02 -7.52
CA GLY A 393 20.72 -5.15 -8.59
C GLY A 393 19.34 -5.52 -9.12
N PRO A 394 18.83 -4.65 -9.98
CA PRO A 394 17.39 -4.59 -10.17
C PRO A 394 16.92 -5.49 -11.29
N HIS A 395 16.07 -6.44 -10.93
CA HIS A 395 15.55 -7.46 -11.81
C HIS A 395 14.08 -7.72 -11.46
N PHE A 396 13.22 -7.79 -12.48
CA PHE A 396 11.88 -8.30 -12.24
C PHE A 396 11.98 -9.80 -11.98
N ARG A 397 11.46 -10.24 -10.85
CA ARG A 397 11.41 -11.66 -10.47
C ARG A 397 9.96 -12.04 -10.34
N ASP A 398 9.56 -13.08 -11.05
CA ASP A 398 8.19 -13.57 -11.00
C ASP A 398 7.90 -14.30 -9.67
N LYS A 399 6.65 -14.75 -9.52
CA LYS A 399 6.20 -15.45 -8.31
C LYS A 399 7.02 -16.73 -8.04
N ASP A 400 7.38 -17.48 -9.07
CA ASP A 400 8.01 -18.78 -8.93
C ASP A 400 9.49 -18.63 -8.60
N GLU A 401 10.17 -17.67 -9.22
CA GLU A 401 11.53 -17.29 -8.85
C GLU A 401 11.58 -16.82 -7.39
N LEU A 402 10.69 -15.92 -6.98
CA LEU A 402 10.68 -15.42 -5.60
C LEU A 402 10.40 -16.53 -4.58
N ASN A 403 9.50 -17.46 -4.89
CA ASN A 403 9.26 -18.62 -4.03
C ASN A 403 10.49 -19.54 -3.96
N ARG A 404 11.21 -19.73 -5.07
CA ARG A 404 12.48 -20.47 -5.09
C ARG A 404 13.54 -19.79 -4.22
N ARG A 405 13.69 -18.46 -4.31
CA ARG A 405 14.61 -17.66 -3.49
C ARG A 405 14.27 -17.70 -1.99
N LEU A 406 12.99 -17.76 -1.65
CA LEU A 406 12.56 -17.98 -0.26
C LEU A 406 12.95 -19.39 0.20
N LYS A 407 12.71 -20.41 -0.62
CA LYS A 407 13.05 -21.80 -0.29
C LYS A 407 14.55 -22.01 -0.08
N GLU A 408 15.41 -21.30 -0.80
CA GLU A 408 16.87 -21.28 -0.57
C GLU A 408 17.26 -20.82 0.85
N ARG A 409 16.36 -20.12 1.54
CA ARG A 409 16.52 -19.61 2.93
C ARG A 409 15.71 -20.40 3.94
N ASP A 410 15.18 -21.56 3.56
CA ASP A 410 14.20 -22.33 4.32
C ASP A 410 12.91 -21.53 4.66
N LEU A 411 12.58 -20.56 3.80
CA LEU A 411 11.39 -19.72 3.92
C LEU A 411 10.30 -20.10 2.90
N HIS A 412 9.04 -19.84 3.23
CA HIS A 412 7.90 -20.00 2.32
C HIS A 412 6.80 -18.96 2.57
N ILE A 413 5.78 -18.93 1.70
CA ILE A 413 4.57 -18.16 1.94
C ILE A 413 3.49 -19.13 2.45
N PRO A 414 2.97 -18.97 3.67
CA PRO A 414 1.87 -19.81 4.16
C PRO A 414 0.64 -19.70 3.26
N GLU A 415 -0.02 -20.83 3.01
CA GLU A 415 -1.30 -20.87 2.29
C GLU A 415 -2.46 -20.65 3.25
N TYR A 416 -3.63 -20.26 2.77
CA TYR A 416 -4.79 -20.16 3.65
C TYR A 416 -5.32 -21.55 4.03
N LYS A 417 -5.62 -21.75 5.32
CA LYS A 417 -6.46 -22.86 5.80
C LYS A 417 -7.47 -22.29 6.78
N GLU A 418 -8.70 -22.80 6.72
CA GLU A 418 -9.77 -22.42 7.63
C GLU A 418 -9.59 -23.08 9.01
N ASP A 419 -8.50 -22.71 9.69
CA ASP A 419 -8.09 -23.21 11.00
C ASP A 419 -7.41 -22.06 11.75
N ILE A 420 -7.94 -21.71 12.92
CA ILE A 420 -7.48 -20.56 13.71
C ILE A 420 -6.04 -20.75 14.19
N ASP A 421 -5.66 -21.95 14.63
CA ASP A 421 -4.31 -22.22 15.15
C ASP A 421 -3.29 -22.21 14.02
N TYR A 422 -3.68 -22.71 12.84
CA TYR A 422 -2.87 -22.62 11.64
C TYR A 422 -2.71 -21.15 11.19
N ILE A 423 -3.77 -20.34 11.20
CA ILE A 423 -3.71 -18.90 10.86
C ILE A 423 -2.75 -18.16 11.81
N LYS A 424 -2.89 -18.38 13.12
CA LYS A 424 -2.00 -17.80 14.15
C LYS A 424 -0.54 -18.15 13.90
N LYS A 425 -0.23 -19.44 13.74
CA LYS A 425 1.13 -19.93 13.45
C LYS A 425 1.69 -19.37 12.15
N SER A 426 0.85 -19.27 11.12
CA SER A 426 1.26 -18.72 9.81
C SER A 426 1.63 -17.25 9.89
N LEU A 427 0.88 -16.45 10.66
CA LEU A 427 1.20 -15.04 10.85
C LEU A 427 2.44 -14.84 11.73
N LEU A 428 2.66 -15.69 12.74
CA LEU A 428 3.89 -15.67 13.53
C LEU A 428 5.09 -15.95 12.63
N TYR A 429 4.98 -17.02 11.83
CA TYR A 429 5.98 -17.40 10.87
C TYR A 429 6.28 -16.28 9.87
N ALA A 430 5.26 -15.63 9.31
CA ALA A 430 5.43 -14.53 8.37
C ALA A 430 6.14 -13.32 9.01
N THR A 431 5.83 -12.98 10.27
CA THR A 431 6.55 -11.92 11.00
C THR A 431 8.01 -12.26 11.24
N VAL A 432 8.29 -13.48 11.73
CA VAL A 432 9.68 -13.95 11.94
C VAL A 432 10.45 -13.96 10.62
N SER A 433 9.83 -14.42 9.53
CA SER A 433 10.43 -14.46 8.19
C SER A 433 10.81 -13.06 7.69
N VAL A 434 9.94 -12.06 7.87
CA VAL A 434 10.26 -10.67 7.51
C VAL A 434 11.39 -10.12 8.37
N LEU A 435 11.39 -10.36 9.68
CA LEU A 435 12.47 -9.93 10.57
C LEU A 435 13.82 -10.57 10.19
N GLN A 436 13.82 -11.85 9.80
CA GLN A 436 15.00 -12.55 9.30
C GLN A 436 15.52 -11.93 7.99
N LEU A 437 14.65 -11.75 7.00
CA LEU A 437 15.03 -11.14 5.72
C LEU A 437 15.53 -9.70 5.91
N GLN A 438 14.95 -8.94 6.84
CA GLN A 438 15.42 -7.60 7.19
C GLN A 438 16.82 -7.62 7.79
N LYS A 439 17.08 -8.57 8.70
CA LYS A 439 18.42 -8.74 9.26
C LYS A 439 19.44 -9.06 8.16
N GLU A 440 19.14 -10.03 7.28
CA GLU A 440 20.00 -10.38 6.16
C GLU A 440 20.30 -9.17 5.26
N PHE A 441 19.29 -8.35 4.98
CA PHE A 441 19.46 -7.13 4.19
C PHE A 441 20.38 -6.12 4.88
N VAL A 442 20.22 -5.89 6.18
CA VAL A 442 21.10 -4.99 6.95
C VAL A 442 22.54 -5.52 6.98
N ASP A 443 22.71 -6.82 7.18
CA ASP A 443 24.03 -7.48 7.23
C ASP A 443 24.76 -7.42 5.88
N SER A 444 24.06 -7.22 4.76
CA SER A 444 24.67 -7.00 3.44
C SER A 444 25.48 -5.70 3.33
N GLY A 445 25.30 -4.77 4.28
CA GLY A 445 25.95 -3.46 4.28
C GLY A 445 25.42 -2.48 3.23
N ARG A 446 24.40 -2.87 2.44
CA ARG A 446 23.74 -1.99 1.48
C ARG A 446 23.07 -0.83 2.22
N LYS A 447 23.57 0.39 1.98
CA LYS A 447 22.91 1.63 2.39
C LYS A 447 22.17 2.21 1.20
N PRO A 448 20.94 2.73 1.36
CA PRO A 448 20.26 3.44 0.29
C PRO A 448 21.11 4.54 -0.32
N ASN A 449 20.93 4.82 -1.60
CA ASN A 449 21.24 6.14 -2.15
C ASN A 449 19.93 6.92 -2.26
N LEU A 450 19.72 7.95 -1.43
CA LEU A 450 18.52 8.78 -1.48
C LEU A 450 18.78 10.15 -2.11
N ASP A 451 20.04 10.45 -2.44
CA ASP A 451 20.48 11.78 -2.86
C ASP A 451 19.76 12.21 -4.15
N PHE A 452 19.47 11.27 -5.04
CA PHE A 452 18.76 11.53 -6.30
C PHE A 452 17.30 11.99 -6.14
N LEU A 453 16.69 11.78 -4.97
CA LEU A 453 15.31 12.20 -4.70
C LEU A 453 15.23 13.62 -4.14
N VAL A 454 16.37 14.14 -3.66
CA VAL A 454 16.45 15.33 -2.81
C VAL A 454 17.38 16.39 -3.37
N ASP A 455 18.40 16.00 -4.12
CA ASP A 455 19.32 16.93 -4.71
C ASP A 455 18.72 17.58 -5.97
N ASN A 456 19.26 18.74 -6.32
CA ASN A 456 18.84 19.48 -7.50
C ASN A 456 19.53 18.97 -8.78
N HIS A 457 20.16 17.80 -8.74
CA HIS A 457 20.90 17.28 -9.88
C HIS A 457 19.96 16.54 -10.85
N PHE A 458 20.18 16.80 -12.13
CA PHE A 458 19.53 16.04 -13.18
C PHE A 458 20.32 14.75 -13.40
N TYR A 459 19.65 13.62 -13.17
CA TYR A 459 20.18 12.30 -13.48
C TYR A 459 19.66 11.85 -14.84
N GLU A 460 20.55 11.81 -15.84
CA GLU A 460 20.27 11.13 -17.12
C GLU A 460 20.53 9.64 -16.93
N TRP A 461 19.52 8.81 -17.18
CA TRP A 461 19.67 7.36 -17.12
C TRP A 461 19.36 6.70 -18.45
N ASN A 462 20.39 6.10 -19.04
CA ASN A 462 20.25 5.18 -20.16
C ASN A 462 19.96 3.79 -19.58
N ASP A 463 18.68 3.44 -19.51
CA ASP A 463 18.22 2.12 -19.09
C ASP A 463 18.80 1.03 -20.03
N PRO A 464 19.64 0.10 -19.53
CA PRO A 464 20.01 -1.07 -20.30
C PRO A 464 18.84 -2.06 -20.28
N LYS A 465 17.88 -1.84 -21.19
CA LYS A 465 16.86 -2.80 -21.65
C LYS A 465 15.73 -3.16 -20.66
N VAL A 466 14.89 -2.20 -20.30
CA VAL A 466 13.46 -2.48 -20.03
C VAL A 466 12.60 -1.54 -20.88
N ASP A 467 12.51 -1.82 -22.19
CA ASP A 467 11.48 -1.22 -23.05
C ASP A 467 10.24 -2.14 -23.09
N ASN A 468 9.59 -2.31 -21.94
CA ASN A 468 8.39 -3.15 -21.83
C ASN A 468 7.11 -2.39 -22.22
N TRP A 469 7.24 -1.28 -22.95
CA TRP A 469 6.12 -0.49 -23.47
C TRP A 469 5.53 -1.07 -24.76
N GLU A 470 6.26 -1.98 -25.42
CA GLU A 470 5.76 -2.70 -26.57
C GLU A 470 4.91 -3.89 -26.11
N SER A 471 3.69 -3.62 -25.65
CA SER A 471 2.64 -4.63 -25.80
C SER A 471 2.27 -4.68 -27.28
N ALA A 472 2.87 -5.62 -28.00
CA ALA A 472 2.48 -6.15 -29.31
C ALA A 472 1.39 -5.34 -30.05
N ALA A 473 1.80 -4.31 -30.76
CA ALA A 473 1.18 -4.00 -32.04
C ALA A 473 1.80 -4.97 -33.07
N ALA A 474 1.28 -6.19 -33.10
CA ALA A 474 1.53 -7.21 -34.12
C ALA A 474 0.30 -8.14 -34.07
N ASP A 475 -0.59 -8.25 -35.04
CA ASP A 475 -0.59 -7.89 -36.46
C ASP A 475 -2.04 -7.49 -36.85
N ASP A 476 -2.16 -6.69 -37.92
CA ASP A 476 -3.34 -6.38 -38.76
C ASP A 476 -4.78 -6.77 -38.33
#